data_AF-A0A0R0JTU8-F1
#
_entry.id   AF-A0A0R0JTU8-F1
#
_cell.length_a   1.000
_cell.length_b   1.000
_cell.length_c   1.000
_cell.angle_alpha   90.00
_cell.angle_beta   90.00
_cell.angle_gamma   90.00
#
_symmetry.space_group_name_H-M   'P 1'
#
loop_
_entity.id
_entity.type
_entity.pdbx_description
1 polymer ?
#
loop_
_entity_poly.entity_id
_entity_poly.type
_entity_poly.pdbx_seq_one_letter_code
_entity_poly.pdbx_strand_id
1 'polypeptide(L)'
;MFRGDLVGLIVLLNKNPFKATTRVFPPGFNFKPTAINKTRTFYEFILIDTNSVSIKHFKGPNDPSLNTHSTIQILKVLQPRHFGQNLNEVNKFLVPFDPRGYTYWDYIDAWNKVFWHHNNKFKHSWLIYFKTNTIYNFPNWFLQWWDFFGLILEIFPEQVQKGFAQFKKMYNSQESQIPVDLKYFSSFALSWIFSWQYKYKQVKLWFKSYPELLKEVDPKTSLFLNQKSQLAAFLASSSSKENLTKNLKEVLQLLQQNEEEGSSSKKEDTNSLEDDDVFYQNEDDCFGVLESIVRHHFQTQS
;
A
#
# COMPACT_ATOMS: atom_id res chain seq x y z
N MET A 1 -26.73 4.44 5.00
CA MET A 1 -27.13 3.19 4.31
C MET A 1 -25.91 2.49 3.66
N PHE A 2 -24.97 2.02 4.50
CA PHE A 2 -24.19 0.76 4.52
C PHE A 2 -23.55 0.07 3.28
N ARG A 3 -23.34 0.70 2.13
CA ARG A 3 -22.54 0.04 1.06
C ARG A 3 -21.00 0.14 1.22
N GLY A 4 -20.50 1.16 1.92
CA GLY A 4 -19.05 1.36 2.16
C GLY A 4 -18.46 0.56 3.33
N ASP A 5 -19.26 0.27 4.37
CA ASP A 5 -18.76 -0.29 5.63
C ASP A 5 -18.36 -1.77 5.59
N LEU A 6 -18.86 -2.53 4.60
CA LEU A 6 -18.58 -3.96 4.52
C LEU A 6 -17.10 -4.26 4.27
N VAL A 7 -16.40 -3.40 3.51
CA VAL A 7 -14.96 -3.55 3.27
C VAL A 7 -14.16 -3.25 4.55
N GLY A 8 -14.57 -2.23 5.31
CA GLY A 8 -13.96 -1.89 6.61
C GLY A 8 -14.11 -3.01 7.65
N LEU A 9 -15.30 -3.62 7.73
CA LEU A 9 -15.55 -4.75 8.63
C LEU A 9 -14.81 -6.03 8.24
N ILE A 10 -14.65 -6.32 6.95
CA ILE A 10 -13.93 -7.52 6.48
C ILE A 10 -12.42 -7.44 6.78
N VAL A 11 -11.84 -6.23 6.77
CA VAL A 11 -10.43 -5.99 7.14
C VAL A 11 -10.21 -6.18 8.65
N LEU A 12 -11.22 -5.89 9.47
CA LEU A 12 -11.12 -5.93 10.93
C LEU A 12 -11.12 -7.33 11.56
N LEU A 13 -11.72 -8.32 10.89
CA LEU A 13 -11.89 -9.65 11.48
C LEU A 13 -10.64 -10.54 11.43
N ASN A 14 -9.60 -10.17 10.69
CA ASN A 14 -8.41 -11.00 10.59
C ASN A 14 -7.31 -10.53 11.54
N LYS A 15 -6.81 -11.38 12.46
CA LYS A 15 -5.65 -11.00 13.30
C LYS A 15 -4.38 -10.76 12.48
N ASN A 16 -4.32 -11.29 11.26
CA ASN A 16 -3.19 -11.14 10.37
C ASN A 16 -3.53 -10.11 9.27
N PRO A 17 -2.88 -8.92 9.23
CA PRO A 17 -3.14 -7.89 8.22
C PRO A 17 -2.87 -8.37 6.79
N PHE A 18 -1.98 -9.35 6.60
CA PHE A 18 -1.72 -9.96 5.30
C PHE A 18 -2.91 -10.76 4.78
N LYS A 19 -3.66 -11.43 5.67
CA LYS A 19 -4.86 -12.17 5.24
C LYS A 19 -6.05 -11.23 4.97
N ALA A 20 -6.05 -10.02 5.55
CA ALA A 20 -7.01 -9.00 5.18
C ALA A 20 -6.73 -8.49 3.76
N THR A 21 -5.46 -8.29 3.39
CA THR A 21 -5.09 -7.75 2.07
C THR A 21 -5.40 -8.71 0.93
N THR A 22 -5.35 -10.03 1.15
CA THR A 22 -5.79 -11.02 0.14
C THR A 22 -7.28 -10.93 -0.20
N ARG A 23 -8.08 -10.22 0.60
CA ARG A 23 -9.50 -9.93 0.31
C ARG A 23 -9.71 -8.57 -0.36
N VAL A 24 -8.72 -7.68 -0.27
CA VAL A 24 -8.78 -6.31 -0.79
C VAL A 24 -8.14 -6.21 -2.17
N PHE A 25 -7.01 -6.89 -2.37
CA PHE A 25 -6.26 -6.85 -3.62
C PHE A 25 -6.40 -8.16 -4.41
N PRO A 26 -6.37 -8.10 -5.75
CA PRO A 26 -6.28 -9.29 -6.57
C PRO A 26 -5.04 -10.13 -6.23
N PRO A 27 -5.06 -11.45 -6.43
CA PRO A 27 -3.89 -12.31 -6.19
C PRO A 27 -2.64 -11.79 -6.90
N GLY A 28 -1.52 -11.70 -6.17
CA GLY A 28 -0.24 -11.20 -6.70
C GLY A 28 -0.06 -9.68 -6.66
N PHE A 29 -1.07 -8.93 -6.23
CA PHE A 29 -1.00 -7.48 -6.07
C PHE A 29 -0.99 -7.08 -4.60
N ASN A 30 -0.21 -6.04 -4.29
CA ASN A 30 -0.18 -5.37 -2.99
C ASN A 30 -0.73 -3.93 -3.08
N PHE A 31 -1.32 -3.58 -4.22
CA PHE A 31 -1.93 -2.30 -4.56
C PHE A 31 -3.15 -2.56 -5.45
N LYS A 32 -4.07 -1.59 -5.55
CA LYS A 32 -5.19 -1.66 -6.50
C LYS A 32 -4.66 -1.41 -7.92
N PRO A 33 -4.66 -2.41 -8.83
CA PRO A 33 -4.18 -2.19 -10.18
C PRO A 33 -5.16 -1.35 -10.99
N THR A 34 -4.64 -0.52 -11.89
CA THR A 34 -5.46 0.17 -12.90
C THR A 34 -5.90 -0.78 -14.01
N ALA A 35 -5.09 -1.79 -14.31
CA ALA A 35 -5.41 -2.90 -15.20
C ALA A 35 -4.71 -4.18 -14.72
N ILE A 36 -5.36 -5.34 -14.87
CA ILE A 36 -4.86 -6.63 -14.34
C ILE A 36 -3.53 -7.06 -14.99
N ASN A 37 -3.28 -6.66 -16.24
CA ASN A 37 -2.02 -6.95 -16.93
C ASN A 37 -0.88 -5.99 -16.54
N LYS A 38 -1.17 -4.84 -15.90
CA LYS A 38 -0.17 -3.93 -15.35
C LYS A 38 0.32 -4.42 -13.97
N THR A 39 1.00 -5.56 -14.00
CA THR A 39 1.57 -6.22 -12.82
C THR A 39 2.76 -5.44 -12.25
N ARG A 40 3.25 -5.81 -11.05
CA ARG A 40 4.53 -5.27 -10.56
C ARG A 40 5.68 -5.50 -11.54
N THR A 41 5.71 -6.67 -12.21
CA THR A 41 6.72 -6.99 -13.22
C THR A 41 6.65 -6.04 -14.42
N PHE A 42 5.46 -5.64 -14.85
CA PHE A 42 5.30 -4.60 -15.89
C PHE A 42 5.99 -3.30 -15.49
N TYR A 43 5.72 -2.82 -14.27
CA TYR A 43 6.33 -1.58 -13.77
C TYR A 43 7.84 -1.68 -13.59
N GLU A 44 8.34 -2.81 -13.10
CA GLU A 44 9.79 -3.08 -13.05
C GLU A 44 10.42 -3.01 -14.44
N PHE A 45 9.73 -3.62 -15.42
CA PHE A 45 10.21 -3.67 -16.80
C PHE A 45 10.29 -2.27 -17.43
N ILE A 46 9.35 -1.37 -17.14
CA ILE A 46 9.43 0.05 -17.56
C ILE A 46 10.71 0.72 -17.07
N LEU A 47 11.06 0.54 -15.79
CA LEU A 47 12.23 1.20 -15.21
C LEU A 47 13.54 0.65 -15.79
N ILE A 48 13.58 -0.64 -16.14
CA ILE A 48 14.71 -1.29 -16.79
C ILE A 48 14.82 -0.87 -18.26
N ASP A 49 13.73 -0.96 -19.03
CA ASP A 49 13.67 -0.63 -20.47
C ASP A 49 14.07 0.84 -20.74
N THR A 50 13.64 1.75 -19.86
CA THR A 50 14.02 3.18 -19.94
C THR A 50 15.47 3.46 -19.50
N ASN A 51 16.23 2.45 -19.05
CA ASN A 51 17.53 2.59 -18.38
C ASN A 51 17.47 3.55 -17.18
N SER A 52 16.34 3.63 -16.48
CA SER A 52 16.19 4.50 -15.31
C SER A 52 16.81 3.90 -14.06
N VAL A 53 16.79 2.57 -13.94
CA VAL A 53 17.32 1.84 -12.79
C VAL A 53 18.05 0.56 -13.21
N SER A 54 18.92 0.07 -12.33
CA SER A 54 19.43 -1.31 -12.39
C SER A 54 18.93 -2.07 -11.17
N ILE A 55 18.24 -3.20 -11.38
CA ILE A 55 17.67 -4.02 -10.32
C ILE A 55 18.35 -5.39 -10.29
N LYS A 56 18.66 -5.88 -9.08
CA LYS A 56 19.13 -7.24 -8.86
C LYS A 56 18.40 -7.86 -7.68
N HIS A 57 17.81 -9.03 -7.90
CA HIS A 57 17.11 -9.79 -6.87
C HIS A 57 18.02 -10.88 -6.30
N PHE A 58 18.05 -11.01 -4.97
CA PHE A 58 18.87 -11.98 -4.27
C PHE A 58 18.00 -13.07 -3.65
N LYS A 59 18.26 -14.31 -4.04
CA LYS A 59 17.49 -15.48 -3.63
C LYS A 59 18.00 -16.05 -2.31
N GLY A 60 17.10 -16.62 -1.52
CA GLY A 60 17.46 -17.24 -0.25
C GLY A 60 18.25 -18.54 -0.45
N PRO A 61 19.22 -18.86 0.43
CA PRO A 61 20.04 -20.06 0.31
C PRO A 61 19.21 -21.35 0.37
N ASN A 62 18.11 -21.33 1.12
CA ASN A 62 17.25 -22.50 1.36
C ASN A 62 16.04 -22.54 0.41
N ASP A 63 15.79 -21.47 -0.34
CA ASP A 63 14.62 -21.36 -1.24
C ASP A 63 14.93 -20.43 -2.41
N PRO A 64 15.35 -20.99 -3.57
CA PRO A 64 15.64 -20.21 -4.77
C PRO A 64 14.42 -19.52 -5.40
N SER A 65 13.20 -19.82 -4.95
CA SER A 65 12.00 -19.10 -5.37
C SER A 65 11.77 -17.81 -4.55
N LEU A 66 12.45 -17.68 -3.42
CA LEU A 66 12.28 -16.59 -2.47
C LEU A 66 13.32 -15.48 -2.69
N ASN A 67 12.87 -14.35 -3.23
CA ASN A 67 13.67 -13.12 -3.14
C ASN A 67 13.73 -12.66 -1.68
N THR A 68 14.92 -12.74 -1.09
CA THR A 68 15.14 -12.30 0.30
C THR A 68 15.27 -10.79 0.38
N HIS A 69 16.07 -10.21 -0.50
CA HIS A 69 16.27 -8.78 -0.64
C HIS A 69 16.56 -8.45 -2.10
N SER A 70 16.53 -7.17 -2.43
CA SER A 70 16.82 -6.70 -3.78
C SER A 70 17.57 -5.39 -3.73
N THR A 71 18.46 -5.16 -4.69
CA THR A 71 19.16 -3.90 -4.83
C THR A 71 18.58 -3.15 -6.00
N ILE A 72 18.41 -1.84 -5.87
CA ILE A 72 18.01 -0.94 -6.95
C ILE A 72 18.95 0.26 -6.99
N GLN A 73 19.68 0.39 -8.09
CA GLN A 73 20.51 1.54 -8.37
C GLN A 73 19.74 2.51 -9.27
N ILE A 74 19.56 3.75 -8.81
CA ILE A 74 18.92 4.81 -9.60
C ILE A 74 19.96 5.38 -10.57
N LEU A 75 19.76 5.16 -11.87
CA LEU A 75 20.69 5.58 -12.92
C LEU A 75 20.33 6.96 -13.48
N LYS A 76 19.03 7.23 -13.66
CA LYS A 76 18.48 8.52 -14.09
C LYS A 76 16.99 8.58 -13.75
N VAL A 77 16.44 9.79 -13.74
CA VAL A 77 15.00 10.04 -13.60
C VAL A 77 14.54 10.85 -14.81
N LEU A 78 13.57 10.34 -15.56
CA LEU A 78 13.09 11.00 -16.78
C LEU A 78 12.12 12.14 -16.44
N GLN A 79 12.41 13.31 -16.99
CA GLN A 79 11.48 14.43 -17.02
C GLN A 79 10.50 14.27 -18.20
N PRO A 80 9.32 14.93 -18.14
CA PRO A 80 8.32 14.82 -19.20
C PRO A 80 8.89 15.09 -20.60
N ARG A 81 9.77 16.11 -20.72
CA ARG A 81 10.44 16.50 -21.96
C ARG A 81 11.31 15.41 -22.61
N HIS A 82 11.73 14.39 -21.85
CA HIS A 82 12.54 13.29 -22.36
C HIS A 82 11.67 12.13 -22.90
N PHE A 83 10.36 12.15 -22.65
CA PHE A 83 9.46 11.06 -23.03
C PHE A 83 8.79 11.27 -24.39
N GLY A 84 8.69 12.53 -24.85
CA GLY A 84 8.07 12.92 -26.11
C GLY A 84 7.24 14.20 -25.97
N GLN A 85 6.64 14.66 -27.06
CA GLN A 85 5.71 15.81 -27.02
C GLN A 85 4.35 15.42 -26.41
N ASN A 86 3.90 14.18 -26.64
CA ASN A 86 2.65 13.66 -26.12
C ASN A 86 2.90 12.63 -25.02
N LEU A 87 2.64 13.01 -23.76
CA LEU A 87 2.86 12.14 -22.59
C LEU A 87 1.89 10.94 -22.51
N ASN A 88 0.78 11.00 -23.26
CA ASN A 88 -0.19 9.92 -23.38
C ASN A 88 0.14 8.93 -24.50
N GLU A 89 1.16 9.22 -25.31
CA GLU A 89 1.60 8.31 -26.37
C GLU A 89 2.21 7.04 -25.77
N VAL A 90 1.82 5.90 -26.32
CA VAL A 90 2.27 4.59 -25.85
C VAL A 90 3.61 4.26 -26.50
N ASN A 91 4.67 4.30 -25.69
CA ASN A 91 5.99 3.84 -26.09
C ASN A 91 6.04 2.31 -26.03
N LYS A 92 6.50 1.69 -27.12
CA LYS A 92 6.67 0.23 -27.18
C LYS A 92 7.92 -0.18 -26.41
N PHE A 93 7.83 -1.26 -25.66
CA PHE A 93 9.01 -1.88 -25.05
C PHE A 93 9.99 -2.37 -26.13
N LEU A 94 11.28 -2.38 -25.81
CA LEU A 94 12.31 -2.94 -26.69
C LEU A 94 12.22 -4.46 -26.82
N VAL A 95 11.68 -5.13 -25.80
CA VAL A 95 11.44 -6.58 -25.78
C VAL A 95 9.93 -6.84 -25.75
N PRO A 96 9.42 -7.89 -26.41
CA PRO A 96 8.02 -8.27 -26.32
C PRO A 96 7.54 -8.42 -24.86
N PHE A 97 6.51 -7.65 -24.52
CA PHE A 97 5.85 -7.69 -23.22
C PHE A 97 4.33 -7.45 -23.42
N ASP A 98 3.50 -7.86 -22.46
CA ASP A 98 2.07 -7.55 -22.43
C ASP A 98 1.71 -6.81 -21.12
N PRO A 99 1.25 -5.54 -21.15
CA PRO A 99 0.98 -4.69 -22.31
C PRO A 99 2.19 -4.43 -23.23
N ARG A 100 1.93 -4.21 -24.53
CA ARG A 100 2.97 -3.96 -25.56
C ARG A 100 3.78 -2.67 -25.35
N GLY A 101 3.32 -1.78 -24.48
CA GLY A 101 3.95 -0.50 -24.25
C GLY A 101 3.41 0.20 -23.01
N TYR A 102 3.95 1.40 -22.77
CA TYR A 102 3.70 2.20 -21.58
C TYR A 102 3.70 3.70 -21.90
N THR A 103 2.97 4.47 -21.10
CA THR A 103 2.91 5.94 -21.19
C THR A 103 3.86 6.60 -20.19
N TYR A 104 3.98 7.93 -20.21
CA TYR A 104 4.76 8.64 -19.19
C TYR A 104 4.13 8.50 -17.79
N TRP A 105 2.80 8.40 -17.72
CA TRP A 105 2.09 8.17 -16.47
C TRP A 105 2.39 6.79 -15.88
N ASP A 106 2.48 5.77 -16.75
CA ASP A 106 2.92 4.43 -16.34
C ASP A 106 4.37 4.44 -15.82
N TYR A 107 5.23 5.28 -16.40
CA TYR A 107 6.60 5.50 -15.91
C TYR A 107 6.63 6.12 -14.51
N ILE A 108 5.84 7.17 -14.25
CA ILE A 108 5.73 7.76 -12.90
C ILE A 108 5.21 6.72 -11.91
N ASP A 109 4.16 5.99 -12.30
CA ASP A 109 3.58 4.92 -11.50
C ASP A 109 4.59 3.81 -11.17
N ALA A 110 5.49 3.51 -12.10
CA ALA A 110 6.48 2.47 -11.93
C ALA A 110 7.40 2.72 -10.73
N TRP A 111 7.78 3.97 -10.49
CA TRP A 111 8.59 4.38 -9.33
C TRP A 111 7.94 4.07 -7.99
N ASN A 112 6.62 4.06 -7.91
CA ASN A 112 5.91 3.67 -6.69
C ASN A 112 5.67 2.15 -6.64
N LYS A 113 5.24 1.59 -7.78
CA LYS A 113 4.66 0.24 -7.83
C LYS A 113 5.70 -0.89 -7.79
N VAL A 114 6.94 -0.63 -8.20
CA VAL A 114 8.03 -1.62 -8.14
C VAL A 114 8.34 -2.05 -6.69
N PHE A 115 8.29 -1.12 -5.73
CA PHE A 115 8.67 -1.36 -4.34
C PHE A 115 7.69 -2.22 -3.56
N TRP A 116 6.44 -2.35 -4.04
CA TRP A 116 5.44 -3.25 -3.46
C TRP A 116 5.69 -4.73 -3.78
N HIS A 117 6.89 -5.08 -4.27
CA HIS A 117 7.35 -6.46 -4.23
C HIS A 117 7.42 -6.96 -2.80
N HIS A 118 7.02 -8.21 -2.63
CA HIS A 118 7.09 -8.87 -1.36
C HIS A 118 7.18 -10.37 -1.56
N ASN A 119 7.86 -11.03 -0.64
CA ASN A 119 8.01 -12.48 -0.67
C ASN A 119 6.93 -13.15 0.19
N ASN A 120 6.73 -14.46 0.02
CA ASN A 120 5.71 -15.22 0.76
C ASN A 120 5.94 -15.25 2.29
N LYS A 121 7.14 -14.90 2.77
CA LYS A 121 7.51 -14.80 4.19
C LYS A 121 7.32 -13.41 4.77
N PHE A 122 6.91 -12.46 3.94
CA PHE A 122 6.70 -11.08 4.27
C PHE A 122 7.92 -10.33 4.85
N LYS A 123 9.11 -10.63 4.34
CA LYS A 123 10.40 -10.14 4.87
C LYS A 123 11.32 -9.55 3.80
N HIS A 124 10.76 -9.18 2.66
CA HIS A 124 11.56 -8.59 1.58
C HIS A 124 12.00 -7.16 1.94
N SER A 125 13.23 -6.82 1.57
CA SER A 125 13.78 -5.47 1.68
C SER A 125 14.49 -5.03 0.40
N TRP A 126 14.51 -3.73 0.18
CA TRP A 126 15.20 -3.07 -0.91
C TRP A 126 16.42 -2.31 -0.38
N LEU A 127 17.59 -2.49 -0.99
CA LEU A 127 18.73 -1.58 -0.84
C LEU A 127 18.70 -0.60 -2.02
N ILE A 128 18.47 0.66 -1.74
CA ILE A 128 18.31 1.75 -2.73
C ILE A 128 19.55 2.64 -2.67
N TYR A 129 20.08 3.02 -3.83
CA TYR A 129 21.20 3.96 -3.92
C TYR A 129 21.26 4.64 -5.28
N PHE A 130 21.92 5.79 -5.34
CA PHE A 130 22.17 6.52 -6.59
C PHE A 130 23.46 6.02 -7.27
N LYS A 131 23.53 6.19 -8.59
CA LYS A 131 24.77 6.03 -9.35
C LYS A 131 25.72 7.19 -9.04
N THR A 132 26.98 6.87 -8.78
CA THR A 132 28.03 7.89 -8.61
C THR A 132 28.28 8.68 -9.90
N ASN A 133 28.87 9.88 -9.76
CA ASN A 133 29.27 10.73 -10.89
C ASN A 133 28.14 11.03 -11.89
N THR A 134 26.91 11.17 -11.39
CA THR A 134 25.71 11.39 -12.22
C THR A 134 25.02 12.69 -11.80
N ILE A 135 24.70 13.53 -12.78
CA ILE A 135 23.90 14.74 -12.55
C ILE A 135 22.42 14.38 -12.72
N TYR A 136 21.67 14.43 -11.62
CA TYR A 136 20.24 14.15 -11.62
C TYR A 136 19.43 15.43 -11.82
N ASN A 137 18.48 15.36 -12.75
CA ASN A 137 17.47 16.38 -12.99
C ASN A 137 16.12 15.89 -12.46
N PHE A 138 15.88 16.06 -11.16
CA PHE A 138 14.67 15.54 -10.51
C PHE A 138 13.42 16.32 -10.96
N PRO A 139 12.38 15.64 -11.48
CA PRO A 139 11.07 16.26 -11.68
C PRO A 139 10.33 16.43 -10.34
N ASN A 140 9.36 17.35 -10.27
CA ASN A 140 8.65 17.66 -9.03
C ASN A 140 7.96 16.46 -8.38
N TRP A 141 7.37 15.55 -9.17
CA TRP A 141 6.75 14.33 -8.63
C TRP A 141 7.76 13.41 -7.94
N PHE A 142 9.04 13.47 -8.33
CA PHE A 142 10.09 12.69 -7.69
C PHE A 142 10.44 13.25 -6.30
N LEU A 143 10.23 14.54 -6.07
CA LEU A 143 10.40 15.14 -4.74
C LEU A 143 9.34 14.58 -3.76
N GLN A 144 8.09 14.46 -4.22
CA GLN A 144 7.04 13.80 -3.43
C GLN A 144 7.32 12.31 -3.20
N TRP A 145 7.88 11.63 -4.21
CA TRP A 145 8.36 10.25 -4.06
C TRP A 145 9.45 10.16 -2.98
N TRP A 146 10.40 11.11 -2.97
CA TRP A 146 11.47 11.18 -1.98
C TRP A 146 10.92 11.35 -0.55
N ASP A 147 9.91 12.20 -0.34
CA ASP A 147 9.29 12.36 0.98
C ASP A 147 8.68 11.04 1.52
N PHE A 148 8.31 10.11 0.62
CA PHE A 148 7.72 8.82 1.00
C PHE A 148 8.75 7.68 1.10
N PHE A 149 9.64 7.55 0.12
CA PHE A 149 10.57 6.42 -0.04
C PHE A 149 12.03 6.76 0.30
N GLY A 150 12.35 8.03 0.46
CA GLY A 150 13.65 8.53 0.89
C GLY A 150 13.94 8.21 2.36
N LEU A 151 15.18 8.48 2.77
CA LEU A 151 15.61 8.19 4.13
C LEU A 151 15.10 9.23 5.13
N ILE A 152 14.71 8.76 6.31
CA ILE A 152 14.37 9.62 7.44
C ILE A 152 15.68 10.02 8.15
N LEU A 153 15.95 11.32 8.34
CA LEU A 153 17.26 11.83 8.76
C LEU A 153 17.71 11.34 10.15
N GLU A 154 16.76 10.97 11.01
CA GLU A 154 16.97 10.56 12.41
C GLU A 154 17.82 9.27 12.53
N ILE A 155 17.92 8.47 11.46
CA ILE A 155 18.67 7.22 11.50
C ILE A 155 20.13 7.37 11.05
N PHE A 156 20.58 8.58 10.69
CA PHE A 156 21.95 8.79 10.25
C PHE A 156 22.95 8.42 11.36
N PRO A 157 24.00 7.64 11.06
CA PRO A 157 25.17 7.53 11.91
C PRO A 157 25.79 8.91 12.17
N GLU A 158 26.42 9.09 13.33
CA GLU A 158 27.00 10.36 13.75
C GLU A 158 27.97 10.95 12.70
N GLN A 159 28.74 10.09 12.02
CA GLN A 159 29.67 10.51 10.96
C GLN A 159 28.93 11.13 9.77
N VAL A 160 27.81 10.53 9.36
CA VAL A 160 26.98 11.02 8.25
C VAL A 160 26.25 12.29 8.65
N GLN A 161 25.80 12.41 9.91
CA GLN A 161 25.21 13.65 10.43
C GLN A 161 26.19 14.82 10.37
N LYS A 162 27.45 14.60 10.76
CA LYS A 162 28.51 15.64 10.68
C LYS A 162 28.75 16.08 9.24
N GLY A 163 28.89 15.12 8.32
CA GLY A 163 29.06 15.40 6.89
C GLY A 163 27.86 16.13 6.30
N PHE A 164 26.65 15.70 6.64
CA PHE A 164 25.41 16.33 6.20
C PHE A 164 25.25 17.75 6.74
N ALA A 165 25.59 17.99 8.01
CA ALA A 165 25.54 19.32 8.61
C ALA A 165 26.52 20.30 7.92
N GLN A 166 27.71 19.83 7.55
CA GLN A 166 28.66 20.62 6.77
C GLN A 166 28.14 20.89 5.35
N PHE A 167 27.62 19.88 4.68
CA PHE A 167 27.02 20.03 3.35
C PHE A 167 25.86 21.02 3.35
N LYS A 168 24.94 20.92 4.32
CA LYS A 168 23.77 21.78 4.47
C LYS A 168 24.15 23.26 4.63
N LYS A 169 25.27 23.58 5.28
CA LYS A 169 25.78 24.97 5.40
C LYS A 169 26.25 25.55 4.06
N MET A 170 26.76 24.71 3.17
CA MET A 170 27.24 25.12 1.84
C MET A 170 26.14 25.09 0.79
N TYR A 171 25.03 24.41 1.07
CA TYR A 171 23.94 24.21 0.13
C TYR A 171 23.02 25.43 0.05
N ASN A 172 23.04 26.12 -1.09
CA ASN A 172 22.15 27.25 -1.32
C ASN A 172 20.72 26.79 -1.61
N SER A 173 19.92 26.68 -0.55
CA SER A 173 18.51 26.27 -0.62
C SER A 173 17.62 27.33 -1.29
N GLN A 174 18.09 28.56 -1.47
CA GLN A 174 17.32 29.61 -2.16
C GLN A 174 17.35 29.45 -3.68
N GLU A 175 18.45 28.91 -4.21
CA GLU A 175 18.62 28.70 -5.66
C GLU A 175 18.12 27.33 -6.13
N SER A 176 18.00 26.37 -5.20
CA SER A 176 17.64 25.00 -5.54
C SER A 176 16.34 24.57 -4.86
N GLN A 177 15.35 24.17 -5.66
CA GLN A 177 14.10 23.57 -5.17
C GLN A 177 14.28 22.10 -4.72
N ILE A 178 15.48 21.54 -4.86
CA ILE A 178 15.75 20.15 -4.49
C ILE A 178 15.96 20.09 -2.98
N PRO A 179 15.31 19.15 -2.26
CA PRO A 179 15.58 18.92 -0.85
C PRO A 179 17.08 18.65 -0.60
N VAL A 180 17.65 19.30 0.41
CA VAL A 180 19.10 19.25 0.71
C VAL A 180 19.59 17.82 0.98
N ASP A 181 18.76 17.01 1.60
CA ASP A 181 18.98 15.59 1.86
C ASP A 181 18.96 14.78 0.57
N LEU A 182 17.95 14.93 -0.30
CA LEU A 182 17.96 14.29 -1.63
C LEU A 182 19.23 14.65 -2.41
N LYS A 183 19.63 15.93 -2.37
CA LYS A 183 20.86 16.37 -3.02
C LYS A 183 22.08 15.68 -2.41
N TYR A 184 22.16 15.60 -1.09
CA TYR A 184 23.24 14.92 -0.39
C TYR A 184 23.33 13.44 -0.77
N PHE A 185 22.22 12.70 -0.70
CA PHE A 185 22.17 11.28 -1.06
C PHE A 185 22.57 11.02 -2.50
N SER A 186 22.07 11.84 -3.43
CA SER A 186 22.38 11.68 -4.85
C SER A 186 23.83 12.05 -5.18
N SER A 187 24.41 13.07 -4.52
CA SER A 187 25.79 13.48 -4.74
C SER A 187 26.82 12.53 -4.14
N PHE A 188 26.54 11.94 -2.97
CA PHE A 188 27.46 11.02 -2.29
C PHE A 188 27.12 9.53 -2.50
N ALA A 189 26.12 9.23 -3.34
CA ALA A 189 25.63 7.88 -3.62
C ALA A 189 25.34 7.07 -2.34
N LEU A 190 24.79 7.73 -1.32
CA LEU A 190 24.45 7.08 -0.06
C LEU A 190 23.36 6.05 -0.29
N SER A 191 23.51 4.91 0.37
CA SER A 191 22.57 3.80 0.28
C SER A 191 21.66 3.75 1.50
N TRP A 192 20.43 3.30 1.29
CA TRP A 192 19.48 3.06 2.38
C TRP A 192 18.63 1.82 2.10
N ILE A 193 18.18 1.19 3.18
CA ILE A 193 17.27 0.06 3.12
C ILE A 193 15.84 0.60 3.23
N PHE A 194 14.99 0.21 2.30
CA PHE A 194 13.55 0.37 2.37
C PHE A 194 12.90 -0.99 2.57
N SER A 195 12.03 -1.09 3.57
CA SER A 195 11.16 -2.26 3.73
C SER A 195 9.82 -1.82 4.29
N TRP A 196 8.80 -2.62 4.00
CA TRP A 196 7.43 -2.29 4.33
C TRP A 196 6.69 -3.51 4.86
N GLN A 197 5.71 -3.28 5.72
CA GLN A 197 4.81 -4.31 6.24
C GLN A 197 3.42 -3.72 6.44
N TYR A 198 2.38 -4.55 6.25
CA TYR A 198 1.04 -4.16 6.67
C TYR A 198 0.96 -4.14 8.19
N LYS A 199 0.45 -3.05 8.73
CA LYS A 199 0.03 -2.91 10.11
C LYS A 199 -1.40 -2.43 10.11
N TYR A 200 -2.20 -2.98 11.02
CA TYR A 200 -3.44 -2.31 11.38
C TYR A 200 -3.08 -0.96 11.97
N LYS A 201 -3.24 0.12 11.20
CA LYS A 201 -3.27 1.45 11.81
C LYS A 201 -4.54 1.48 12.63
N GLN A 202 -4.35 1.75 13.92
CA GLN A 202 -5.33 1.52 14.96
C GLN A 202 -6.71 2.02 14.51
N VAL A 203 -7.60 1.09 14.17
CA VAL A 203 -9.03 1.40 14.04
C VAL A 203 -9.54 2.03 15.35
N LYS A 204 -8.85 1.80 16.46
CA LYS A 204 -9.00 2.57 17.71
C LYS A 204 -8.77 4.08 17.57
N LEU A 205 -7.82 4.57 16.78
CA LEU A 205 -7.63 6.01 16.57
C LEU A 205 -8.75 6.59 15.71
N TRP A 206 -9.20 5.85 14.69
CA TRP A 206 -10.34 6.26 13.87
C TRP A 206 -11.62 6.34 14.72
N PHE A 207 -11.96 5.31 15.48
CA PHE A 207 -13.10 5.36 16.41
C PHE A 207 -12.94 6.40 17.53
N LYS A 208 -11.71 6.79 17.90
CA LYS A 208 -11.48 7.92 18.81
C LYS A 208 -11.81 9.27 18.16
N SER A 209 -11.66 9.40 16.84
CA SER A 209 -12.00 10.62 16.09
C SER A 209 -13.48 10.71 15.71
N TYR A 210 -14.23 9.60 15.75
CA TYR A 210 -15.66 9.52 15.41
C TYR A 210 -16.48 8.85 16.54
N PRO A 211 -16.52 9.43 17.75
CA PRO A 211 -17.22 8.84 18.89
C PRO A 211 -18.73 8.72 18.70
N GLU A 212 -19.36 9.52 17.84
CA GLU A 212 -20.78 9.44 17.47
C GLU A 212 -21.15 8.13 16.77
N LEU A 213 -20.17 7.46 16.15
CA LEU A 213 -20.35 6.13 15.57
C LEU A 213 -20.26 5.02 16.63
N LEU A 214 -19.76 5.32 17.83
CA LEU A 214 -19.73 4.42 18.99
C LEU A 214 -21.05 4.49 19.78
N LYS A 215 -22.21 4.62 19.11
CA LYS A 215 -23.49 4.38 19.80
C LYS A 215 -23.38 3.04 20.50
N GLU A 216 -23.62 3.02 21.81
CA GLU A 216 -23.69 1.79 22.60
C GLU A 216 -24.79 0.92 22.01
N VAL A 217 -24.38 0.07 21.09
CA VAL A 217 -25.19 -1.04 20.63
C VAL A 217 -25.32 -1.95 21.85
N ASP A 218 -26.55 -2.24 22.26
CA ASP A 218 -26.77 -3.12 23.40
C ASP A 218 -26.01 -4.45 23.18
N PRO A 219 -25.57 -5.13 24.25
CA PRO A 219 -24.74 -6.33 24.12
C PRO A 219 -25.32 -7.39 23.19
N LYS A 220 -26.64 -7.55 23.14
CA LYS A 220 -27.30 -8.51 22.24
C LYS A 220 -27.21 -8.06 20.78
N THR A 221 -27.47 -6.78 20.49
CA THR A 221 -27.33 -6.27 19.12
C THR A 221 -25.87 -6.30 18.67
N SER A 222 -24.89 -6.03 19.54
CA SER A 222 -23.47 -6.12 19.18
C SER A 222 -23.03 -7.55 18.86
N LEU A 223 -23.52 -8.53 19.64
CA LEU A 223 -23.29 -9.95 19.40
C LEU A 223 -23.91 -10.38 18.07
N PHE A 224 -25.16 -9.98 17.82
CA PHE A 224 -25.86 -10.26 16.57
C PHE A 224 -25.16 -9.63 15.36
N LEU A 225 -24.73 -8.37 15.43
CA LEU A 225 -24.00 -7.72 14.34
C LEU A 225 -22.65 -8.39 14.08
N ASN A 226 -21.94 -8.79 15.13
CA ASN A 226 -20.69 -9.54 15.01
C ASN A 226 -20.93 -10.89 14.33
N GLN A 227 -21.89 -11.69 14.81
CA GLN A 227 -22.30 -12.95 14.17
C GLN A 227 -22.70 -12.73 12.70
N LYS A 228 -23.57 -11.76 12.43
CA LYS A 228 -23.99 -11.39 11.06
C LYS A 228 -22.79 -11.04 10.17
N SER A 229 -21.82 -10.29 10.68
CA SER A 229 -20.61 -9.93 9.94
C SER A 229 -19.71 -11.14 9.64
N GLN A 230 -19.57 -12.06 10.59
CA GLN A 230 -18.80 -13.29 10.42
C GLN A 230 -19.44 -14.19 9.37
N LEU A 231 -20.77 -14.35 9.42
CA LEU A 231 -21.54 -15.10 8.44
C LEU A 231 -21.45 -14.46 7.05
N ALA A 232 -21.60 -13.14 6.95
CA ALA A 232 -21.46 -12.43 5.68
C ALA A 232 -20.05 -12.59 5.09
N ALA A 233 -18.99 -12.47 5.91
CA ALA A 233 -17.62 -12.67 5.47
C ALA A 233 -17.32 -14.12 5.06
N PHE A 234 -17.90 -15.09 5.77
CA PHE A 234 -17.80 -16.51 5.45
C PHE A 234 -18.48 -16.82 4.10
N LEU A 235 -19.72 -16.35 3.92
CA LEU A 235 -20.46 -16.52 2.66
C LEU A 235 -19.77 -15.83 1.49
N ALA A 236 -19.27 -14.61 1.68
CA ALA A 236 -18.53 -13.85 0.66
C ALA A 236 -17.19 -14.51 0.25
N SER A 237 -16.61 -15.37 1.09
CA SER A 237 -15.37 -16.08 0.78
C SER A 237 -15.55 -17.27 -0.19
N SER A 238 -16.79 -17.59 -0.54
CA SER A 238 -17.12 -18.74 -1.41
C SER A 238 -16.77 -18.45 -2.87
N SER A 239 -15.84 -19.24 -3.44
CA SER A 239 -15.34 -19.07 -4.81
C SER A 239 -16.12 -19.81 -5.89
N SER A 240 -17.07 -20.66 -5.52
CA SER A 240 -17.89 -21.44 -6.46
C SER A 240 -19.32 -21.61 -5.93
N LYS A 241 -20.26 -21.93 -6.83
CA LYS A 241 -21.67 -22.19 -6.46
C LYS A 241 -21.77 -23.36 -5.48
N GLU A 242 -20.94 -24.38 -5.64
CA GLU A 242 -20.85 -25.55 -4.75
C GLU A 242 -20.36 -25.15 -3.36
N ASN A 243 -19.26 -24.38 -3.29
CA ASN A 243 -18.72 -23.87 -2.03
C ASN A 243 -19.74 -22.97 -1.33
N LEU A 244 -20.44 -22.10 -2.07
CA LEU A 244 -21.48 -21.24 -1.52
C LEU A 244 -22.65 -22.06 -0.96
N THR A 245 -23.08 -23.10 -1.68
CA THR A 245 -24.18 -23.98 -1.23
C THR A 245 -23.79 -24.74 0.03
N LYS A 246 -22.55 -25.25 0.09
CA LYS A 246 -22.02 -25.91 1.29
C LYS A 246 -21.95 -24.96 2.47
N ASN A 247 -21.38 -23.77 2.26
CA ASN A 247 -21.24 -22.74 3.28
C ASN A 247 -22.61 -22.28 3.79
N LEU A 248 -23.61 -22.11 2.92
CA LEU A 248 -24.98 -21.78 3.31
C LEU A 248 -25.61 -22.85 4.22
N LYS A 249 -25.38 -24.14 3.93
CA LYS A 249 -25.88 -25.25 4.77
C LYS A 249 -25.23 -25.23 6.15
N GLU A 250 -23.92 -25.02 6.23
CA GLU A 250 -23.19 -24.92 7.51
C GLU A 250 -23.70 -23.71 8.32
N VAL A 251 -23.90 -22.56 7.68
CA VAL A 251 -24.46 -21.37 8.32
C VAL A 251 -25.87 -21.61 8.86
N LEU A 252 -26.74 -22.27 8.10
CA LEU A 252 -28.10 -22.63 8.54
C LEU A 252 -28.07 -23.53 9.77
N GLN A 253 -27.20 -24.55 9.80
CA GLN A 253 -27.05 -25.42 10.97
C GLN A 253 -26.57 -24.66 12.21
N LEU A 254 -25.61 -23.75 12.05
CA LEU A 254 -25.09 -22.93 13.14
C LEU A 254 -26.14 -21.96 13.70
N LEU A 255 -27.03 -21.43 12.86
CA LEU A 255 -28.11 -20.56 13.30
C LEU A 255 -29.18 -21.33 14.08
N GLN A 256 -29.53 -22.54 13.64
CA GLN A 256 -30.53 -23.39 14.31
C GLN A 256 -30.09 -23.85 15.71
N GLN A 257 -28.79 -24.12 15.90
CA GLN A 257 -28.27 -24.52 17.22
C GLN A 257 -28.35 -23.39 18.27
N ASN A 258 -28.37 -22.13 17.87
CA ASN A 258 -28.39 -21.00 18.80
C ASN A 258 -29.80 -20.53 19.19
N GLU A 259 -30.84 -20.88 18.42
CA GLU A 259 -32.23 -20.46 18.73
C GLU A 259 -32.83 -21.21 19.93
N GLU A 260 -32.34 -22.42 20.25
CA GLU A 260 -32.87 -23.22 21.35
C GLU A 260 -32.52 -22.67 22.75
N GLU A 261 -31.56 -21.73 22.88
CA GLU A 261 -31.11 -21.20 24.18
C GLU A 261 -31.74 -19.84 24.59
N GLY A 262 -32.53 -19.15 23.74
CA GLY A 262 -32.81 -17.70 23.90
C GLY A 262 -34.21 -17.24 24.34
N SER A 263 -35.18 -18.14 24.54
CA SER A 263 -36.60 -17.78 24.72
C SER A 263 -36.98 -17.31 26.15
N SER A 264 -36.77 -16.03 26.50
CA SER A 264 -37.49 -15.37 27.62
C SER A 264 -37.47 -13.82 27.56
N SER A 265 -38.66 -13.23 27.72
CA SER A 265 -39.02 -11.86 28.16
C SER A 265 -38.83 -10.62 27.24
N LYS A 266 -39.89 -10.41 26.42
CA LYS A 266 -40.73 -9.23 26.04
C LYS A 266 -40.62 -7.80 26.67
N LYS A 267 -41.03 -6.83 25.80
CA LYS A 267 -41.70 -5.48 25.95
C LYS A 267 -40.79 -4.23 26.06
N GLU A 268 -40.69 -3.33 25.07
CA GLU A 268 -41.61 -2.34 24.43
C GLU A 268 -41.59 -0.95 25.10
N ASP A 269 -41.21 0.09 24.34
CA ASP A 269 -41.85 1.43 24.20
C ASP A 269 -40.84 2.48 23.66
N THR A 270 -40.90 2.88 22.38
CA THR A 270 -41.64 4.00 21.73
C THR A 270 -41.07 5.40 22.00
N ASN A 271 -40.44 6.04 20.98
CA ASN A 271 -40.83 7.36 20.47
C ASN A 271 -39.93 7.88 19.32
N SER A 272 -40.63 8.49 18.35
CA SER A 272 -40.26 9.09 17.07
C SER A 272 -39.44 10.37 17.15
N LEU A 273 -38.69 10.70 16.08
CA LEU A 273 -38.52 12.06 15.55
C LEU A 273 -38.09 11.97 14.06
N GLU A 274 -38.90 12.58 13.20
CA GLU A 274 -38.62 12.88 11.79
C GLU A 274 -37.78 14.17 11.73
N ASP A 275 -36.77 14.23 10.85
CA ASP A 275 -36.61 15.31 9.87
C ASP A 275 -35.37 15.09 8.99
N ASP A 276 -35.62 15.29 7.70
CA ASP A 276 -34.77 15.73 6.60
C ASP A 276 -33.30 16.10 6.91
N ASP A 277 -32.35 15.63 6.10
CA ASP A 277 -31.87 16.43 4.96
C ASP A 277 -30.60 15.84 4.28
N VAL A 278 -30.52 16.10 2.96
CA VAL A 278 -29.36 16.13 2.06
C VAL A 278 -28.43 14.89 1.94
N PHE A 279 -28.63 14.18 0.83
CA PHE A 279 -27.64 13.35 0.14
C PHE A 279 -26.37 14.16 -0.23
N TYR A 280 -25.22 13.82 0.36
CA TYR A 280 -23.91 14.16 -0.21
C TYR A 280 -23.26 12.90 -0.80
N GLN A 281 -23.08 12.93 -2.12
CA GLN A 281 -22.20 12.03 -2.86
C GLN A 281 -20.74 12.40 -2.52
N ASN A 282 -20.11 11.63 -1.64
CA ASN A 282 -18.64 11.59 -1.54
C ASN A 282 -18.15 10.31 -2.22
N GLU A 283 -17.83 10.42 -3.50
CA GLU A 283 -16.97 9.46 -4.20
C GLU A 283 -15.51 9.89 -3.99
N ASP A 284 -14.91 9.61 -2.82
CA ASP A 284 -13.45 9.79 -2.63
C ASP A 284 -12.78 8.92 -1.53
N ASP A 285 -13.50 7.92 -0.98
CA ASP A 285 -13.05 7.18 0.23
C ASP A 285 -12.11 5.98 -0.03
N CYS A 286 -11.19 6.06 -0.99
CA CYS A 286 -10.14 5.02 -1.17
C CYS A 286 -8.73 5.44 -0.75
N PHE A 287 -8.51 6.68 -0.33
CA PHE A 287 -7.19 7.14 0.13
C PHE A 287 -6.86 6.79 1.59
N GLY A 288 -7.84 6.34 2.39
CA GLY A 288 -7.64 6.03 3.83
C GLY A 288 -6.95 4.69 4.15
N VAL A 289 -6.85 3.75 3.21
CA VAL A 289 -6.30 2.40 3.50
C VAL A 289 -4.76 2.37 3.43
N LEU A 290 -4.13 3.35 2.78
CA LEU A 290 -2.68 3.39 2.55
C LEU A 290 -1.84 3.90 3.73
N GLU A 291 -2.45 4.38 4.81
CA GLU A 291 -1.71 4.67 6.04
C GLU A 291 -1.35 3.41 6.85
N SER A 292 -1.76 2.23 6.41
CA SER A 292 -1.51 0.94 7.08
C SER A 292 -0.09 0.38 6.88
N ILE A 293 0.85 1.12 6.32
CA ILE A 293 2.19 0.62 5.99
C ILE A 293 3.22 1.18 6.97
N VAL A 294 3.84 0.31 7.77
CA VAL A 294 5.04 0.72 8.51
C VAL A 294 6.26 0.51 7.67
N ARG A 295 6.97 1.61 7.50
CA ARG A 295 8.26 1.70 6.84
C ARG A 295 9.32 1.40 7.87
N HIS A 296 10.24 0.50 7.53
CA HIS A 296 11.48 0.38 8.28
C HIS A 296 12.61 0.79 7.37
N HIS A 297 13.34 1.80 7.84
CA HIS A 297 14.54 2.25 7.20
C HIS A 297 15.74 1.82 8.03
N PHE A 298 16.73 1.25 7.36
CA PHE A 298 18.01 0.90 7.96
C PHE A 298 19.11 1.40 7.05
N GLN A 299 20.22 1.88 7.61
CA GLN A 299 21.38 2.24 6.81
C GLN A 299 22.40 1.09 6.82
N THR A 300 22.99 0.80 5.67
CA THR A 300 24.17 -0.07 5.58
C THR A 300 25.42 0.78 5.63
N GLN A 301 26.36 0.47 6.54
CA GLN A 301 27.70 1.03 6.48
C GLN A 301 28.43 0.34 5.32
N SER A 302 28.78 1.09 4.28
CA SER A 302 29.74 0.68 3.25
C SER A 302 31.11 1.29 3.56
#